data_AF-A0AAW0J133-F1
#
_entry.id   AF-A0AAW0J133-F1
#
_cell.length_a   1.000
_cell.length_b   1.000
_cell.length_c   1.000
_cell.angle_alpha   90.00
_cell.angle_beta   90.00
_cell.angle_gamma   90.00
#
_symmetry.space_group_name_H-M   'P 1'
#
loop_
_entity.id
_entity.type
_entity.pdbx_description
1 polymer ?
#
loop_
_entity_poly.entity_id
_entity_poly.type
_entity_poly.pdbx_seq_one_letter_code
_entity_poly.pdbx_strand_id
1 'polypeptide(L)'
;MTGYAGNISVEEGADTGVWLALLPDQAIDINLNLNAAAAAPMGSKERAKERREQRMQEISLLRTIPYSDHQRWWSSETIAVVTGANRGIGFEISRQLATHGLTVILTSRDSNVGLEAARVLQEGGLNVVFHQLDVLDHLSRKQFSDWLQQNYGGLDILVNNAGVNFNLGSDNSVEYARKVITTNYFGTKNMTEAMIPMMKPSTAGARIVNVSSRLGRLNGRRNRIEDVTLREELGNLDSLTEELIDRTVSNFLQHNPTHTYI
;
A
#
# COMPACT_ATOMS: atom_id res chain seq x y z
N MET A 1 -7.58 -1.48 1.82
CA MET A 1 -8.96 -1.35 1.30
C MET A 1 -9.95 -1.26 2.46
N THR A 2 -10.74 -0.19 2.50
CA THR A 2 -11.61 0.25 3.61
C THR A 2 -12.87 -0.61 3.84
N GLY A 3 -13.06 -1.68 3.05
CA GLY A 3 -14.00 -2.77 3.25
C GLY A 3 -13.23 -4.09 3.17
N TYR A 4 -12.82 -4.61 4.32
CA TYR A 4 -11.96 -5.76 4.42
C TYR A 4 -12.79 -7.06 4.38
N ALA A 5 -12.55 -7.92 3.38
CA ALA A 5 -13.26 -9.19 3.16
C ALA A 5 -12.29 -10.35 2.89
N GLY A 6 -11.17 -10.39 3.60
CA GLY A 6 -10.13 -11.42 3.47
C GLY A 6 -10.02 -12.30 4.71
N ASN A 7 -9.24 -13.39 4.61
CA ASN A 7 -8.97 -14.33 5.71
C ASN A 7 -7.81 -13.93 6.64
N ILE A 8 -7.16 -12.78 6.40
CA ILE A 8 -6.13 -12.20 7.29
C ILE A 8 -6.78 -11.19 8.27
N SER A 9 -6.15 -10.76 9.35
CA SER A 9 -6.69 -9.68 10.19
C SER A 9 -6.31 -8.29 9.64
N VAL A 10 -6.90 -7.22 10.17
CA VAL A 10 -6.50 -5.84 9.80
C VAL A 10 -5.07 -5.56 10.25
N GLU A 11 -4.71 -6.05 11.43
CA GLU A 11 -3.37 -5.99 12.02
C GLU A 11 -2.35 -6.71 11.16
N GLU A 12 -2.66 -7.93 10.70
CA GLU A 12 -1.78 -8.68 9.80
C GLU A 12 -1.63 -8.00 8.43
N GLY A 13 -2.71 -7.40 7.92
CA GLY A 13 -2.69 -6.67 6.65
C GLY A 13 -1.88 -5.37 6.72
N ALA A 14 -1.95 -4.67 7.85
CA ALA A 14 -1.18 -3.45 8.10
C ALA A 14 0.31 -3.73 8.29
N ASP A 15 0.63 -4.78 9.03
CA ASP A 15 2.00 -5.12 9.42
C ASP A 15 2.94 -5.25 8.21
N THR A 16 2.50 -5.86 7.11
CA THR A 16 3.35 -5.93 5.90
C THR A 16 3.73 -4.55 5.35
N GLY A 17 2.79 -3.60 5.37
CA GLY A 17 3.05 -2.22 4.93
C GLY A 17 4.00 -1.48 5.86
N VAL A 18 3.88 -1.71 7.17
CA VAL A 18 4.77 -1.16 8.21
C VAL A 18 6.18 -1.72 8.05
N TRP A 19 6.32 -3.03 7.85
CA TRP A 19 7.63 -3.66 7.64
C TRP A 19 8.33 -3.13 6.39
N LEU A 20 7.64 -3.05 5.26
CA LEU A 20 8.22 -2.45 4.04
C LEU A 20 8.63 -0.99 4.26
N ALA A 21 7.89 -0.26 5.09
CA ALA A 21 8.23 1.10 5.46
C ALA A 21 9.43 1.18 6.41
N LEU A 22 9.75 0.16 7.20
CA LEU A 22 10.78 0.24 8.23
C LEU A 22 12.04 -0.59 7.93
N LEU A 23 12.01 -1.48 6.93
CA LEU A 23 13.17 -2.30 6.57
C LEU A 23 14.35 -1.44 6.07
N PRO A 24 15.58 -1.66 6.57
CA PRO A 24 16.78 -1.00 6.07
C PRO A 24 17.16 -1.54 4.68
N ASP A 25 17.81 -0.71 3.86
CA ASP A 25 18.12 -1.05 2.46
C ASP A 25 18.96 -2.32 2.31
N GLN A 26 19.86 -2.58 3.26
CA GLN A 26 20.69 -3.80 3.29
C GLN A 26 19.88 -5.10 3.45
N ALA A 27 18.63 -5.03 3.93
CA ALA A 27 17.76 -6.19 4.08
C ALA A 27 16.97 -6.53 2.80
N ILE A 28 17.05 -5.71 1.74
CA ILE A 28 16.35 -5.96 0.47
C ILE A 28 17.18 -6.82 -0.48
N ASP A 29 18.49 -6.93 -0.24
CA ASP A 29 19.45 -7.83 -0.93
C ASP A 29 19.31 -9.31 -0.50
N ILE A 30 18.11 -9.74 -0.11
CA ILE A 30 17.80 -11.16 0.00
C ILE A 30 17.62 -11.68 -1.43
N ASN A 31 18.74 -11.93 -2.09
CA ASN A 31 18.83 -13.03 -3.03
C ASN A 31 18.37 -14.28 -2.27
N LEU A 32 17.06 -14.54 -2.35
CA LEU A 32 16.47 -15.83 -2.06
C LEU A 32 17.09 -16.80 -3.05
N ASN A 33 18.27 -17.31 -2.70
CA ASN A 33 18.88 -18.45 -3.34
C ASN A 33 17.86 -19.58 -3.22
N LEU A 34 17.08 -19.74 -4.29
CA LEU A 34 16.21 -20.86 -4.54
C LEU A 34 17.12 -22.07 -4.72
N ASN A 35 17.62 -22.61 -3.61
CA ASN A 35 18.02 -24.01 -3.58
C ASN A 35 16.73 -24.80 -3.76
N ALA A 36 16.41 -25.09 -5.02
CA ALA A 36 15.53 -26.16 -5.41
C ALA A 36 16.20 -27.48 -4.99
N ALA A 37 16.18 -27.77 -3.67
CA ALA A 37 16.41 -29.11 -3.20
C ALA A 37 15.29 -29.98 -3.80
N ALA A 38 15.69 -31.06 -4.48
CA ALA A 38 14.79 -31.99 -5.12
C ALA A 38 13.77 -32.52 -4.11
N ALA A 39 12.57 -31.93 -4.10
CA ALA A 39 11.50 -32.29 -3.18
C ALA A 39 10.87 -33.62 -3.60
N ALA A 40 10.65 -34.50 -2.62
CA ALA A 40 9.93 -35.77 -2.73
C ALA A 40 8.59 -35.61 -3.50
N PRO A 41 8.06 -36.68 -4.11
CA PRO A 41 6.80 -36.62 -4.85
C PRO A 41 5.65 -36.30 -3.89
N MET A 42 5.24 -35.03 -3.85
CA MET A 42 4.14 -34.52 -3.05
C MET A 42 3.05 -33.93 -3.95
N GLY A 43 1.80 -34.03 -3.52
CA GLY A 43 0.67 -33.45 -4.24
C GLY A 43 0.78 -31.93 -4.37
N SER A 44 0.31 -31.38 -5.50
CA SER A 44 0.37 -29.93 -5.79
C SER A 44 -0.24 -29.05 -4.69
N LYS A 45 -1.30 -29.53 -4.02
CA LYS A 45 -1.97 -28.83 -2.90
C LYS A 45 -1.12 -28.81 -1.63
N GLU A 46 -0.46 -29.91 -1.28
CA GLU A 46 0.42 -30.01 -0.11
C GLU A 46 1.65 -29.11 -0.29
N ARG A 47 2.28 -29.15 -1.46
CA ARG A 47 3.39 -28.24 -1.80
C ARG A 47 3.01 -26.76 -1.70
N ALA A 48 1.77 -26.40 -2.05
CA ALA A 48 1.29 -25.03 -1.93
C ALA A 48 1.03 -24.62 -0.47
N LYS A 49 0.53 -25.55 0.35
CA LYS A 49 0.32 -25.35 1.80
C LYS A 49 1.66 -25.17 2.51
N GLU A 50 2.62 -26.07 2.26
CA GLU A 50 3.95 -26.04 2.86
C GLU A 50 4.70 -24.75 2.49
N ARG A 51 4.71 -24.34 1.21
CA ARG A 51 5.29 -23.04 0.80
C ARG A 51 4.65 -21.86 1.51
N ARG A 52 3.32 -21.90 1.74
CA ARG A 52 2.62 -20.84 2.48
C ARG A 52 3.06 -20.83 3.94
N GLU A 53 3.16 -21.99 4.58
CA GLU A 53 3.59 -22.12 5.97
C GLU A 53 5.05 -21.68 6.15
N GLN A 54 5.96 -22.10 5.27
CA GLN A 54 7.35 -21.63 5.24
C GLN A 54 7.43 -20.11 5.08
N ARG A 55 6.67 -19.53 4.14
CA ARG A 55 6.66 -18.08 3.94
C ARG A 55 6.10 -17.33 5.15
N MET A 56 5.07 -17.87 5.81
CA MET A 56 4.52 -17.30 7.05
C MET A 56 5.54 -17.36 8.20
N GLN A 57 6.30 -18.46 8.32
CA GLN A 57 7.37 -18.61 9.31
C GLN A 57 8.51 -17.62 9.03
N GLU A 58 8.93 -17.47 7.78
CA GLU A 58 9.95 -16.51 7.36
C GLU A 58 9.52 -15.07 7.69
N ILE A 59 8.30 -14.69 7.34
CA ILE A 59 7.72 -13.39 7.72
C ILE A 59 7.67 -13.24 9.24
N SER A 60 7.26 -14.28 9.98
CA SER A 60 7.25 -14.27 11.44
C SER A 60 8.64 -14.11 12.06
N LEU A 61 9.67 -14.69 11.45
CA LEU A 61 11.06 -14.55 11.87
C LEU A 61 11.57 -13.14 11.61
N LEU A 62 11.33 -12.60 10.41
CA LEU A 62 11.64 -11.21 10.08
C LEU A 62 10.96 -10.26 11.08
N ARG A 63 9.70 -10.55 11.45
CA ARG A 63 8.94 -9.81 12.47
C ARG A 63 9.57 -9.81 13.87
N THR A 64 10.34 -10.85 14.21
CA THR A 64 11.00 -10.98 15.52
C THR A 64 12.38 -10.36 15.58
N ILE A 65 12.93 -9.90 14.45
CA ILE A 65 14.21 -9.18 14.45
C ILE A 65 13.98 -7.90 15.26
N PRO A 66 14.55 -7.80 16.47
CA PRO A 66 14.37 -6.60 17.27
C PRO A 66 15.07 -5.49 16.50
N TYR A 67 14.32 -4.46 16.14
CA TYR A 67 14.95 -3.18 15.81
C TYR A 67 15.53 -2.64 17.12
N SER A 68 16.71 -3.12 17.49
CA SER A 68 17.51 -2.47 18.51
C SER A 68 17.69 -1.01 18.09
N ASP A 69 17.72 -0.09 19.05
CA ASP A 69 17.70 1.36 18.75
C ASP A 69 18.87 1.78 17.82
N HIS A 70 19.94 0.99 17.77
CA HIS A 70 21.11 1.21 16.91
C HIS A 70 20.97 0.69 15.46
N GLN A 71 19.86 0.04 15.11
CA GLN A 71 19.60 -0.52 13.75
C GLN A 71 18.42 0.15 13.03
N ARG A 72 17.73 1.09 13.67
CA ARG A 72 16.64 1.84 13.05
C ARG A 72 17.21 2.95 12.20
N TRP A 73 16.73 3.04 10.96
CA TRP A 73 17.04 4.18 10.09
C TRP A 73 16.14 5.40 10.37
N TRP A 74 15.08 5.22 11.16
CA TRP A 74 14.11 6.24 11.52
C TRP A 74 14.25 6.70 12.97
N SER A 75 13.64 7.85 13.28
CA SER A 75 13.55 8.45 14.61
C SER A 75 12.16 9.07 14.84
N SER A 76 11.99 9.81 15.94
CA SER A 76 10.80 10.61 16.18
C SER A 76 10.61 11.78 15.21
N GLU A 77 11.68 12.20 14.54
CA GLU A 77 11.65 13.25 13.51
C GLU A 77 11.26 12.70 12.13
N THR A 78 11.22 11.37 11.99
CA THR A 78 10.78 10.71 10.75
C THR A 78 9.28 10.88 10.59
N ILE A 79 8.88 11.41 9.44
CA ILE A 79 7.50 11.78 9.12
C ILE A 79 6.92 10.75 8.16
N ALA A 80 5.87 10.07 8.60
CA ALA A 80 5.12 9.13 7.79
C ALA A 80 3.73 9.66 7.46
N VAL A 81 3.40 9.78 6.18
CA VAL A 81 2.05 10.13 5.70
C VAL A 81 1.31 8.86 5.35
N VAL A 82 0.11 8.65 5.92
CA VAL A 82 -0.75 7.52 5.58
C VAL A 82 -2.07 8.02 5.01
N THR A 83 -2.38 7.62 3.77
CA THR A 83 -3.61 8.05 3.09
C THR A 83 -4.82 7.20 3.46
N GLY A 84 -5.99 7.81 3.66
CA GLY A 84 -7.24 7.11 3.97
C GLY A 84 -7.17 6.30 5.28
N ALA A 85 -6.57 6.88 6.30
CA ALA A 85 -6.17 6.23 7.54
C ALA A 85 -7.16 6.44 8.71
N ASN A 86 -8.37 6.91 8.45
CA ASN A 86 -9.40 7.04 9.50
C ASN A 86 -10.03 5.69 9.93
N ARG A 87 -9.73 4.58 9.24
CA ARG A 87 -10.24 3.24 9.57
C ARG A 87 -9.44 2.12 8.90
N GLY A 88 -9.69 0.89 9.36
CA GLY A 88 -9.19 -0.33 8.72
C GLY A 88 -7.66 -0.37 8.65
N ILE A 89 -7.13 -0.88 7.54
CA ILE A 89 -5.68 -1.09 7.36
C ILE A 89 -4.88 0.21 7.53
N GLY A 90 -5.35 1.34 6.98
CA GLY A 90 -4.63 2.61 7.10
C GLY A 90 -4.52 3.10 8.55
N PHE A 91 -5.60 2.98 9.32
CA PHE A 91 -5.60 3.32 10.75
C PHE A 91 -4.60 2.48 11.52
N GLU A 92 -4.59 1.18 11.26
CA GLU A 92 -3.70 0.24 11.94
C GLU A 92 -2.23 0.42 11.52
N ILE A 93 -1.97 0.75 10.25
CA ILE A 93 -0.62 1.17 9.80
C ILE A 93 -0.19 2.43 10.58
N SER A 94 -1.07 3.43 10.71
CA SER A 94 -0.76 4.64 11.47
C SER A 94 -0.45 4.33 12.94
N ARG A 95 -1.22 3.45 13.58
CA ARG A 95 -0.98 3.01 14.95
C ARG A 95 0.38 2.33 15.10
N GLN A 96 0.68 1.36 14.23
CA GLN A 96 1.92 0.59 14.32
C GLN A 96 3.15 1.46 14.04
N LEU A 97 3.14 2.31 13.00
CA LEU A 97 4.24 3.24 12.73
C LEU A 97 4.48 4.18 13.91
N ALA A 98 3.42 4.76 14.49
CA ALA A 98 3.58 5.63 15.65
C ALA A 98 4.06 4.87 16.90
N THR A 99 3.67 3.60 17.06
CA THR A 99 4.19 2.72 18.14
C THR A 99 5.69 2.45 17.99
N HIS A 100 6.21 2.46 16.76
CA HIS A 100 7.64 2.38 16.48
C HIS A 100 8.39 3.72 16.69
N GLY A 101 7.67 4.76 17.11
CA GLY A 101 8.23 6.06 17.52
C GLY A 101 8.22 7.14 16.44
N LEU A 102 7.63 6.90 15.26
CA LEU A 102 7.55 7.89 14.18
C LEU A 102 6.48 8.96 14.46
N THR A 103 6.62 10.13 13.84
CA THR A 103 5.52 11.08 13.71
C THR A 103 4.65 10.68 12.52
N VAL A 104 3.37 10.38 12.75
CA VAL A 104 2.47 9.94 11.68
C VAL A 104 1.44 11.00 11.34
N ILE A 105 1.40 11.40 10.07
CA ILE A 105 0.33 12.23 9.51
C ILE A 105 -0.78 11.31 9.00
N LEU A 106 -1.83 11.18 9.79
CA LEU A 106 -3.03 10.44 9.47
C LEU A 106 -3.93 11.33 8.61
N THR A 107 -4.31 10.85 7.42
CA THR A 107 -5.18 11.64 6.54
C THR A 107 -6.48 10.95 6.20
N SER A 108 -7.52 11.75 5.97
CA SER A 108 -8.82 11.31 5.49
C SER A 108 -9.52 12.41 4.72
N ARG A 109 -10.45 12.02 3.85
CA ARG A 109 -11.29 12.97 3.11
C ARG A 109 -12.26 13.70 4.01
N ASP A 110 -12.81 13.00 5.00
CA ASP A 110 -13.77 13.52 5.96
C ASP A 110 -13.03 13.92 7.25
N SER A 111 -13.06 15.22 7.55
CA SER A 111 -12.34 15.78 8.69
C SER A 111 -12.86 15.31 10.03
N ASN A 112 -14.17 15.05 10.17
CA ASN A 112 -14.76 14.68 11.45
C ASN A 112 -14.27 13.30 11.88
N VAL A 113 -14.37 12.31 10.98
CA VAL A 113 -13.91 10.95 11.26
C VAL A 113 -12.39 10.85 11.30
N GLY A 114 -11.67 11.69 10.54
CA GLY A 114 -10.22 11.76 10.56
C GLY A 114 -9.67 12.30 11.88
N LEU A 115 -10.26 13.38 12.39
CA LEU A 115 -9.89 13.97 13.68
C LEU A 115 -10.14 12.99 14.82
N GLU A 116 -11.30 12.32 14.83
CA GLU A 116 -11.61 11.32 15.85
C GLU A 116 -10.64 10.13 15.82
N ALA A 117 -10.29 9.64 14.63
CA ALA A 117 -9.31 8.58 14.49
C ALA A 117 -7.93 8.99 15.04
N ALA A 118 -7.45 10.20 14.74
CA ALA A 118 -6.20 10.69 15.30
C ALA A 118 -6.27 10.84 16.83
N ARG A 119 -7.39 11.35 17.36
CA ARG A 119 -7.62 11.50 18.80
C ARG A 119 -7.48 10.17 19.54
N VAL A 120 -8.07 9.10 19.02
CA VAL A 120 -7.96 7.74 19.61
C VAL A 120 -6.50 7.29 19.72
N LEU A 121 -5.67 7.56 18.70
CA LEU A 121 -4.25 7.20 18.73
C LEU A 121 -3.45 8.09 19.69
N GLN A 122 -3.76 9.39 19.72
CA GLN A 122 -3.14 10.36 20.64
C GLN A 122 -3.44 10.05 22.11
N GLU A 123 -4.66 9.63 22.44
CA GLU A 123 -5.03 9.18 23.80
C GLU A 123 -4.23 7.95 24.24
N GLY A 124 -3.78 7.13 23.29
CA GLY A 124 -2.82 6.04 23.51
C GLY A 124 -1.37 6.50 23.68
N GLY A 125 -1.10 7.81 23.69
CA GLY A 125 0.25 8.38 23.81
C GLY A 125 1.06 8.35 22.51
N LEU A 126 0.43 8.10 21.36
CA LEU A 126 1.10 8.01 20.08
C LEU A 126 1.21 9.38 19.40
N ASN A 127 2.33 9.63 18.72
CA ASN A 127 2.56 10.87 17.98
C ASN A 127 1.89 10.82 16.60
N VAL A 128 0.59 11.12 16.57
CA VAL A 128 -0.23 11.16 15.36
C VAL A 128 -0.83 12.55 15.19
N VAL A 129 -0.77 13.09 13.98
CA VAL A 129 -1.39 14.37 13.60
C VAL A 129 -2.37 14.14 12.46
N PHE A 130 -3.56 14.73 12.56
CA PHE A 130 -4.54 14.69 11.49
C PHE A 130 -4.34 15.82 10.48
N HIS A 131 -4.49 15.52 9.19
CA HIS A 131 -4.74 16.52 8.16
C HIS A 131 -5.79 16.02 7.15
N GLN A 132 -6.70 16.90 6.71
CA GLN A 132 -7.67 16.56 5.68
C GLN A 132 -6.96 16.36 4.33
N LEU A 133 -7.32 15.30 3.60
CA LEU A 133 -6.78 15.03 2.28
C LEU A 133 -7.77 14.24 1.42
N ASP A 134 -8.10 14.78 0.26
CA ASP A 134 -8.66 14.03 -0.85
C ASP A 134 -7.61 13.78 -1.93
N VAL A 135 -7.22 12.51 -2.07
CA VAL A 135 -6.24 12.04 -3.05
C VAL A 135 -6.66 12.31 -4.49
N LEU A 136 -7.96 12.55 -4.75
CA LEU A 136 -8.48 12.89 -6.08
C LEU A 136 -8.48 14.39 -6.35
N ASP A 137 -8.59 15.23 -5.32
CA ASP A 137 -8.65 16.68 -5.49
C ASP A 137 -7.25 17.29 -5.55
N HIS A 138 -6.93 17.91 -6.68
CA HIS A 138 -5.67 18.60 -6.91
C HIS A 138 -5.42 19.72 -5.89
N LEU A 139 -6.43 20.50 -5.54
CA LEU A 139 -6.28 21.60 -4.59
C LEU A 139 -6.02 21.06 -3.18
N SER A 140 -6.74 20.01 -2.78
CA SER A 140 -6.51 19.32 -1.50
C SER A 140 -5.07 18.78 -1.40
N ARG A 141 -4.58 18.09 -2.44
CA ARG A 141 -3.18 17.62 -2.49
C ARG A 141 -2.19 18.76 -2.39
N LYS A 142 -2.40 19.85 -3.13
CA LYS A 142 -1.51 21.02 -3.10
C LYS A 142 -1.46 21.66 -1.71
N GLN A 143 -2.62 21.91 -1.10
CA GLN A 143 -2.72 22.49 0.23
C GLN A 143 -2.03 21.60 1.28
N PHE A 144 -2.21 20.28 1.16
CA PHE A 144 -1.51 19.31 1.99
C PHE A 144 0.01 19.36 1.80
N SER A 145 0.51 19.39 0.55
CA SER A 145 1.94 19.54 0.27
C SER A 145 2.50 20.83 0.88
N ASP A 146 1.84 21.96 0.65
CA ASP A 146 2.28 23.26 1.18
C ASP A 146 2.35 23.23 2.71
N TRP A 147 1.32 22.68 3.37
CA TRP A 147 1.27 22.52 4.83
C TRP A 147 2.37 21.59 5.33
N LEU A 148 2.60 20.46 4.67
CA LEU A 148 3.63 19.48 5.03
C LEU A 148 5.03 20.09 4.93
N GLN A 149 5.29 20.90 3.88
CA GLN A 149 6.55 21.62 3.71
C GLN A 149 6.77 22.59 4.87
N GLN A 150 5.75 23.37 5.22
CA GLN A 150 5.83 24.42 6.23
C GLN A 150 6.04 23.87 7.64
N ASN A 151 5.36 22.78 7.98
CA ASN A 151 5.35 22.26 9.36
C ASN A 151 6.43 21.23 9.62
N TYR A 152 6.84 20.46 8.60
CA TYR A 152 7.73 19.32 8.77
C TYR A 152 8.92 19.31 7.82
N GLY A 153 8.98 20.24 6.86
CA GLY A 153 10.03 20.30 5.85
C GLY A 153 9.93 19.22 4.76
N GLY A 154 8.86 18.41 4.76
CA GLY A 154 8.68 17.26 3.88
C GLY A 154 8.26 15.99 4.61
N LEU A 155 8.42 14.83 3.96
CA LEU A 155 8.17 13.50 4.53
C LEU A 155 9.27 12.49 4.23
N ASP A 156 9.33 11.42 5.01
CA ASP A 156 10.27 10.32 4.84
C ASP A 156 9.59 9.05 4.33
N ILE A 157 8.31 8.86 4.68
CA ILE A 157 7.52 7.69 4.31
C ILE A 157 6.16 8.14 3.77
N LEU A 158 5.80 7.70 2.58
CA LEU A 158 4.44 7.78 2.05
C LEU A 158 3.82 6.39 2.01
N VAL A 159 2.69 6.20 2.68
CA VAL A 159 1.85 5.01 2.56
C VAL A 159 0.58 5.36 1.78
N ASN A 160 0.55 4.98 0.51
CA ASN A 160 -0.64 5.07 -0.32
C ASN A 160 -1.61 3.92 0.02
N ASN A 161 -2.51 4.18 0.97
CA ASN A 161 -3.53 3.22 1.42
C ASN A 161 -4.97 3.60 1.02
N ALA A 162 -5.23 4.88 0.74
CA ALA A 162 -6.56 5.34 0.36
C ALA A 162 -7.09 4.51 -0.81
N GLY A 163 -8.24 3.88 -0.60
CA GLY A 163 -8.84 3.02 -1.61
C GLY A 163 -10.26 2.62 -1.26
N VAL A 164 -11.06 2.44 -2.30
CA VAL A 164 -12.45 2.02 -2.26
C VAL A 164 -12.59 0.64 -2.90
N ASN A 165 -13.57 -0.11 -2.44
CA ASN A 165 -13.97 -1.37 -3.04
C ASN A 165 -15.49 -1.40 -3.06
N PHE A 166 -16.05 -1.55 -4.25
CA PHE A 166 -17.48 -1.76 -4.47
C PHE A 166 -17.59 -3.16 -5.06
N ASN A 167 -17.97 -4.14 -4.24
CA ASN A 167 -18.20 -5.50 -4.71
C ASN A 167 -19.63 -5.89 -4.36
N LEU A 168 -20.53 -5.71 -5.32
CA LEU A 168 -21.95 -6.07 -5.20
C LEU A 168 -22.24 -7.43 -5.83
N GLY A 169 -21.21 -8.25 -6.10
CA GLY A 169 -21.37 -9.52 -6.80
C GLY A 169 -21.72 -9.30 -8.27
N SER A 170 -22.80 -9.93 -8.75
CA SER A 170 -23.23 -9.86 -10.15
C SER A 170 -23.74 -8.47 -10.59
N ASP A 171 -23.87 -7.50 -9.69
CA ASP A 171 -24.37 -6.15 -10.00
C ASP A 171 -23.24 -5.11 -10.12
N ASN A 172 -22.01 -5.56 -10.40
CA ASN A 172 -20.89 -4.66 -10.61
C ASN A 172 -21.08 -3.85 -11.90
N SER A 173 -21.15 -2.52 -11.77
CA SER A 173 -21.33 -1.59 -12.89
C SER A 173 -20.00 -0.99 -13.35
N VAL A 174 -19.99 -0.51 -14.59
CA VAL A 174 -18.88 0.29 -15.15
C VAL A 174 -18.58 1.51 -14.30
N GLU A 175 -19.62 2.12 -13.72
CA GLU A 175 -19.49 3.28 -12.85
C GLU A 175 -18.70 2.93 -11.58
N TYR A 176 -18.98 1.77 -10.96
CA TYR A 176 -18.21 1.32 -9.81
C TYR A 176 -16.77 0.97 -10.19
N ALA A 177 -16.55 0.29 -11.31
CA ALA A 177 -15.21 0.03 -11.82
C ALA A 177 -14.42 1.33 -12.05
N ARG A 178 -15.07 2.34 -12.63
CA ARG A 178 -14.51 3.68 -12.81
C ARG A 178 -14.15 4.32 -11.47
N LYS A 179 -15.06 4.32 -10.48
CA LYS A 179 -14.77 4.86 -9.14
C LYS A 179 -13.58 4.17 -8.48
N VAL A 180 -13.52 2.83 -8.54
CA VAL A 180 -12.39 2.04 -8.00
C VAL A 180 -11.08 2.43 -8.67
N ILE A 181 -11.04 2.47 -10.00
CA ILE A 181 -9.83 2.83 -10.74
C ILE A 181 -9.41 4.27 -10.47
N THR A 182 -10.36 5.21 -10.50
CA THR A 182 -10.10 6.62 -10.20
C THR A 182 -9.45 6.77 -8.82
N THR A 183 -10.00 6.17 -7.77
CA THR A 183 -9.40 6.27 -6.43
C THR A 183 -8.12 5.44 -6.27
N ASN A 184 -8.15 4.15 -6.57
CA ASN A 184 -7.10 3.22 -6.17
C ASN A 184 -5.86 3.30 -7.08
N TYR A 185 -6.04 3.65 -8.36
CA TYR A 185 -4.93 3.82 -9.30
C TYR A 185 -4.56 5.29 -9.46
N PHE A 186 -5.45 6.12 -10.00
CA PHE A 186 -5.11 7.52 -10.27
C PHE A 186 -4.90 8.33 -8.98
N GLY A 187 -5.66 8.08 -7.91
CA GLY A 187 -5.41 8.70 -6.61
C GLY A 187 -4.02 8.37 -6.05
N THR A 188 -3.61 7.10 -6.12
CA THR A 188 -2.26 6.65 -5.72
C THR A 188 -1.16 7.29 -6.57
N LYS A 189 -1.35 7.32 -7.89
CA LYS A 189 -0.42 7.94 -8.85
C LYS A 189 -0.25 9.42 -8.55
N ASN A 190 -1.35 10.17 -8.50
CA ASN A 190 -1.35 11.61 -8.25
C ASN A 190 -0.76 11.98 -6.88
N MET A 191 -0.98 11.15 -5.86
CA MET A 191 -0.34 11.33 -4.55
C MET A 191 1.16 11.09 -4.61
N THR A 192 1.59 10.05 -5.32
CA THR A 192 3.02 9.76 -5.51
C THR A 192 3.72 10.92 -6.21
N GLU A 193 3.17 11.40 -7.32
CA GLU A 193 3.70 12.57 -8.04
C GLU A 193 3.78 13.82 -7.17
N ALA A 194 2.73 14.12 -6.40
CA ALA A 194 2.68 15.31 -5.55
C ALA A 194 3.66 15.24 -4.36
N MET A 195 3.99 14.05 -3.89
CA MET A 195 4.83 13.84 -2.70
C MET A 195 6.30 13.57 -3.04
N ILE A 196 6.64 13.12 -4.24
CA ILE A 196 8.06 12.92 -4.65
C ILE A 196 8.91 14.17 -4.38
N PRO A 197 8.50 15.40 -4.78
CA PRO A 197 9.27 16.61 -4.48
C PRO A 197 9.38 16.95 -2.98
N MET A 198 8.51 16.36 -2.17
CA MET A 198 8.44 16.56 -0.71
C MET A 198 9.30 15.57 0.06
N MET A 199 9.80 14.51 -0.61
CA MET A 199 10.59 13.47 0.06
C MET A 199 11.91 14.05 0.57
N LYS A 200 12.16 13.88 1.86
CA LYS A 200 13.37 14.39 2.49
C LYS A 200 14.60 13.62 2.00
N PRO A 201 15.70 14.31 1.66
CA PRO A 201 16.98 13.66 1.46
C PRO A 201 17.43 12.97 2.75
N SER A 202 17.76 11.68 2.67
CA SER A 202 18.25 10.89 3.80
C SER A 202 19.26 9.88 3.30
N THR A 203 20.27 9.56 4.12
CA THR A 203 21.24 8.49 3.83
C THR A 203 20.61 7.12 3.77
N ALA A 204 19.46 6.92 4.43
CA ALA A 204 18.69 5.69 4.41
C ALA A 204 17.54 5.69 3.38
N GLY A 205 17.47 6.74 2.55
CA GLY A 205 16.43 6.95 1.57
C GLY A 205 15.05 7.27 2.17
N ALA A 206 14.15 7.70 1.28
CA ALA A 206 12.74 7.88 1.57
C ALA A 206 11.94 6.72 0.95
N ARG A 207 10.80 6.35 1.55
CA ARG A 207 10.04 5.14 1.17
C ARG A 207 8.64 5.48 0.69
N ILE A 208 8.23 4.91 -0.44
CA ILE A 208 6.84 4.94 -0.91
C ILE A 208 6.27 3.52 -0.89
N VAL A 209 5.24 3.31 -0.08
CA VAL A 209 4.57 2.02 0.10
C VAL A 209 3.16 2.10 -0.49
N ASN A 210 2.91 1.33 -1.56
CA ASN A 210 1.60 1.24 -2.20
C ASN A 210 0.83 0.02 -1.68
N VAL A 211 -0.26 0.26 -0.95
CA VAL A 211 -1.11 -0.83 -0.42
C VAL A 211 -2.06 -1.29 -1.51
N SER A 212 -1.77 -2.48 -2.05
CA SER A 212 -2.56 -3.12 -3.10
C SER A 212 -3.39 -4.31 -2.57
N SER A 213 -3.90 -5.13 -3.49
CA SER A 213 -4.70 -6.33 -3.22
C SER A 213 -4.08 -7.56 -3.88
N ARG A 214 -4.38 -8.75 -3.35
CA ARG A 214 -4.07 -10.02 -4.03
C ARG A 214 -4.67 -10.10 -5.43
N LEU A 215 -5.79 -9.42 -5.66
CA LEU A 215 -6.45 -9.31 -6.97
C LEU A 215 -5.74 -8.32 -7.92
N GLY A 216 -4.69 -7.62 -7.48
CA GLY A 216 -3.84 -6.80 -8.34
C GLY A 216 -2.72 -7.58 -9.03
N ARG A 217 -2.60 -8.89 -8.79
CA ARG A 217 -1.54 -9.71 -9.38
C ARG A 217 -1.80 -10.00 -10.84
N LEU A 218 -0.87 -9.63 -11.73
CA LEU A 218 -0.96 -9.89 -13.19
C LEU A 218 -1.24 -11.37 -13.54
N ASN A 219 -0.70 -12.31 -12.75
CA ASN A 219 -0.84 -13.76 -12.97
C ASN A 219 -1.78 -14.44 -11.95
N GLY A 220 -2.77 -13.72 -11.42
CA GLY A 220 -3.73 -14.30 -10.50
C GLY A 220 -4.76 -15.18 -11.22
N ARG A 221 -5.17 -16.30 -10.59
CA ARG A 221 -6.11 -17.27 -11.20
C ARG A 221 -7.48 -16.69 -11.55
N ARG A 222 -7.93 -15.66 -10.82
CA ARG A 222 -9.28 -15.07 -10.93
C ARG A 222 -9.30 -13.74 -11.69
N ASN A 223 -8.14 -13.22 -12.07
CA ASN A 223 -7.96 -11.87 -12.60
C ASN A 223 -6.84 -11.85 -13.66
N ARG A 224 -6.66 -12.97 -14.35
CA ARG A 224 -5.63 -13.15 -15.37
C ARG A 224 -6.01 -12.31 -16.59
N ILE A 225 -5.08 -11.50 -17.06
CA ILE A 225 -5.21 -10.82 -18.36
C ILE A 225 -5.13 -11.89 -19.46
N GLU A 226 -6.18 -11.99 -20.28
CA GLU A 226 -6.28 -13.00 -21.35
C GLU A 226 -5.30 -12.72 -22.48
N ASP A 227 -5.11 -11.44 -22.83
CA ASP A 227 -4.09 -11.01 -23.76
C ASP A 227 -2.69 -11.35 -23.22
N VAL A 228 -2.05 -12.31 -23.88
CA VAL A 228 -0.74 -12.83 -23.48
C VAL A 228 0.35 -11.79 -23.70
N THR A 229 0.31 -11.08 -24.82
CA THR A 229 1.28 -10.06 -25.20
C THR A 229 1.24 -8.92 -24.18
N LEU A 230 0.05 -8.38 -23.90
CA LEU A 230 -0.12 -7.32 -22.91
C LEU A 230 0.37 -7.75 -21.52
N ARG A 231 0.12 -9.00 -21.14
CA ARG A 231 0.56 -9.54 -19.85
C ARG A 231 2.08 -9.72 -19.77
N GLU A 232 2.73 -10.07 -20.87
CA GLU A 232 4.19 -10.15 -20.97
C GLU A 232 4.81 -8.75 -20.91
N GLU A 233 4.25 -7.78 -21.63
CA GLU A 233 4.66 -6.38 -21.57
C GLU A 233 4.54 -5.79 -20.16
N LEU A 234 3.40 -5.99 -19.48
CA LEU A 234 3.18 -5.53 -18.11
C LEU A 234 4.05 -6.26 -17.07
N GLY A 235 4.53 -7.47 -17.41
CA GLY A 235 5.39 -8.28 -16.54
C GLY A 235 6.88 -7.97 -16.69
N ASN A 236 7.26 -7.25 -17.75
CA ASN A 236 8.66 -6.92 -18.04
C ASN A 236 9.02 -5.55 -17.49
N LEU A 237 9.79 -5.52 -16.40
CA LEU A 237 10.20 -4.28 -15.72
C LEU A 237 11.02 -3.35 -16.61
N ASP A 238 11.83 -3.89 -17.54
CA ASP A 238 12.70 -3.08 -18.40
C ASP A 238 11.92 -2.31 -19.47
N SER A 239 10.73 -2.79 -19.84
CA SER A 239 9.85 -2.15 -20.83
C SER A 239 8.60 -1.51 -20.22
N LEU A 240 8.43 -1.58 -18.90
CA LEU A 240 7.24 -1.07 -18.24
C LEU A 240 7.26 0.46 -18.20
N THR A 241 6.34 1.10 -18.89
CA THR A 241 6.19 2.57 -18.88
C THR A 241 4.86 3.00 -18.26
N GLU A 242 4.82 4.23 -17.78
CA GLU A 242 3.60 4.85 -17.25
C GLU A 242 2.49 4.88 -18.31
N GLU A 243 2.82 5.22 -19.56
CA GLU A 243 1.87 5.29 -20.67
C GLU A 243 1.26 3.92 -20.98
N LEU A 244 2.05 2.84 -20.89
CA LEU A 244 1.53 1.48 -21.07
C LEU A 244 0.50 1.13 -19.99
N ILE A 245 0.79 1.46 -18.72
CA ILE A 245 -0.12 1.18 -17.61
C ILE A 245 -1.38 2.05 -17.73
N ASP A 246 -1.24 3.35 -17.97
CA ASP A 246 -2.36 4.29 -18.15
C ASP A 246 -3.27 3.86 -19.31
N ARG A 247 -2.68 3.46 -20.44
CA ARG A 247 -3.41 2.94 -21.60
C ARG A 247 -4.14 1.64 -21.25
N THR A 248 -3.50 0.73 -20.54
CA THR A 248 -4.13 -0.52 -20.09
C THR A 248 -5.36 -0.25 -19.22
N VAL A 249 -5.20 0.62 -18.23
CA VAL A 249 -6.28 1.00 -17.30
C VAL A 249 -7.41 1.73 -18.04
N SER A 250 -7.06 2.62 -18.97
CA SER A 250 -8.04 3.35 -19.79
C SER A 250 -8.81 2.43 -20.72
N ASN A 251 -8.13 1.50 -21.38
CA ASN A 251 -8.74 0.51 -22.25
C ASN A 251 -9.71 -0.38 -21.48
N PHE A 252 -9.36 -0.80 -20.27
CA PHE A 252 -10.27 -1.54 -19.39
C PHE A 252 -11.55 -0.74 -19.12
N LEU A 253 -11.49 0.58 -18.92
CA LEU A 253 -12.70 1.40 -18.72
C LEU A 253 -13.51 1.63 -20.00
N GLN A 254 -12.89 1.54 -21.19
CA GLN A 254 -13.54 1.78 -22.49
C GLN A 254 -14.20 0.54 -23.09
N HIS A 255 -13.63 -0.65 -22.91
CA HIS A 255 -14.17 -1.91 -23.46
C HIS A 255 -15.37 -2.46 -22.67
N ASN A 256 -15.84 -1.71 -21.66
CA ASN A 256 -16.80 -2.19 -20.67
C ASN A 256 -18.25 -1.66 -20.69
N PRO A 257 -18.79 -0.97 -21.71
CA PRO A 257 -20.17 -0.46 -21.63
C PRO A 257 -21.28 -1.54 -21.65
N THR A 258 -20.98 -2.81 -21.93
CA THR A 258 -22.00 -3.83 -22.27
C THR A 258 -21.93 -5.17 -21.53
N HIS A 259 -20.94 -5.43 -20.67
CA HIS A 259 -20.87 -6.72 -19.96
C HIS A 259 -20.79 -6.57 -18.44
N THR A 260 -21.80 -7.13 -17.78
CA THR A 260 -21.84 -7.43 -16.35
C THR A 260 -20.80 -8.51 -16.02
N TYR A 261 -19.92 -8.28 -15.05
CA TYR A 261 -18.94 -9.29 -14.62
C TYR A 261 -19.45 -10.15 -13.46
N ILE A 262 -19.25 -11.47 -13.59
CA ILE A 262 -19.48 -12.53 -12.61
C ILE A 262 -18.14 -12.93 -11.99
#